data_AF-A0A858WTI9-F1
#
_entry.id   AF-A0A858WTI9-F1
#
_cell.length_a   1.000
_cell.length_b   1.000
_cell.length_c   1.000
_cell.angle_alpha   90.00
_cell.angle_beta   90.00
_cell.angle_gamma   90.00
#
_symmetry.space_group_name_H-M   'P 1'
#
loop_
_entity.id
_entity.type
_entity.pdbx_description
1 polymer ?
#
loop_
_entity_poly.entity_id
_entity_poly.type
_entity_poly.pdbx_seq_one_letter_code
_entity_poly.pdbx_strand_id
1 'polypeptide(L)'
;MADQQNIYQSRRVPEQLTTHATAQAALMLVESLALALVESGVLTSDKVVDAFENVVETKRRMGEESEDAMVAAKAGGLISNIVNSLRLAHSDKSTD
;
A
#
# COMPACT_ATOMS: atom_id res chain seq x y z
N MET A 1 15.96 41.42 -11.53
CA MET A 1 16.59 40.16 -11.05
C MET A 1 15.84 39.48 -9.90
N ALA A 2 14.71 40.02 -9.39
CA ALA A 2 13.90 39.39 -8.35
C ALA A 2 12.83 38.40 -8.88
N ASP A 3 12.45 38.47 -10.16
CA ASP A 3 11.39 37.63 -10.74
C ASP A 3 11.80 36.17 -10.99
N GLN A 4 13.09 35.89 -11.18
CA GLN A 4 13.57 34.53 -11.43
C GLN A 4 13.52 33.66 -10.17
N GLN A 5 13.61 34.22 -8.96
CA GLN A 5 13.53 33.44 -7.71
C GLN A 5 12.10 32.98 -7.40
N ASN A 6 11.08 33.70 -7.88
CA ASN A 6 9.68 33.37 -7.64
C ASN A 6 9.24 32.12 -8.45
N ILE A 7 9.76 31.98 -9.68
CA ILE A 7 9.45 30.85 -10.58
C ILE A 7 10.00 29.50 -10.03
N TYR A 8 11.10 29.51 -9.27
CA TYR A 8 11.65 28.30 -8.66
C TYR A 8 10.95 27.89 -7.35
N GLN A 9 10.27 28.82 -6.66
CA GLN A 9 9.55 28.49 -5.43
C GLN A 9 8.15 27.90 -5.70
N SER A 10 7.53 28.23 -6.84
CA SER A 10 6.17 27.76 -7.20
C SER A 10 6.07 26.31 -7.70
N ARG A 11 7.17 25.55 -7.76
CA ARG A 11 7.19 24.16 -8.24
C ARG A 11 7.38 23.10 -7.14
N ARG A 12 7.28 23.49 -5.86
CA ARG A 12 7.23 22.52 -4.78
C ARG A 12 5.86 21.83 -4.81
N VAL A 13 5.88 20.56 -5.18
CA VAL A 13 4.72 19.67 -5.03
C VAL A 13 4.32 19.71 -3.55
N PRO A 14 3.03 19.92 -3.21
CA PRO A 14 2.58 19.90 -1.82
C PRO A 14 3.04 18.61 -1.15
N GLU A 15 3.60 18.70 0.06
CA GLU A 15 4.15 17.54 0.78
C GLU A 15 3.12 16.41 0.93
N GLN A 16 1.85 16.77 1.15
CA GLN A 16 0.73 15.82 1.19
C GLN A 16 0.58 15.06 -0.13
N LEU A 17 0.71 15.74 -1.28
CA LEU A 17 0.63 15.10 -2.59
C LEU A 17 1.82 14.15 -2.82
N THR A 18 3.03 14.53 -2.39
CA THR A 18 4.20 13.65 -2.42
C THR A 18 4.00 12.42 -1.53
N THR A 19 3.48 12.59 -0.31
CA THR A 19 3.19 11.48 0.62
C THR A 19 2.12 10.55 0.07
N HIS A 20 1.03 11.08 -0.50
CA HIS A 20 -0.01 10.27 -1.13
C HIS A 20 0.52 9.50 -2.35
N ALA A 21 1.28 10.18 -3.23
CA ALA A 21 1.88 9.53 -4.40
C ALA A 21 2.86 8.43 -3.98
N THR A 22 3.67 8.67 -2.95
CA THR A 22 4.61 7.68 -2.41
C THR A 22 3.88 6.47 -1.82
N ALA A 23 2.81 6.70 -1.06
CA ALA A 23 1.99 5.63 -0.50
C ALA A 23 1.33 4.79 -1.60
N GLN A 24 0.78 5.44 -2.64
CA GLN A 24 0.18 4.74 -3.77
C GLN A 24 1.21 3.93 -4.57
N ALA A 25 2.38 4.52 -4.86
CA ALA A 25 3.44 3.82 -5.57
C ALA A 25 3.95 2.60 -4.79
N ALA A 26 4.16 2.74 -3.48
CA ALA A 26 4.56 1.63 -2.62
C ALA A 26 3.51 0.51 -2.60
N LEU A 27 2.22 0.87 -2.53
CA LEU A 27 1.12 -0.09 -2.55
C LEU A 27 1.09 -0.89 -3.85
N MET A 28 1.18 -0.21 -5.00
CA MET A 28 1.18 -0.85 -6.32
C MET A 28 2.41 -1.74 -6.53
N LEU A 29 3.58 -1.32 -6.03
CA LEU A 29 4.80 -2.14 -6.08
C LEU A 29 4.63 -3.43 -5.29
N VAL A 30 4.08 -3.36 -4.07
CA VAL A 30 3.84 -4.54 -3.22
C VAL A 30 2.79 -5.47 -3.85
N GLU A 31 1.70 -4.91 -4.38
CA GLU A 31 0.66 -5.69 -5.06
C GLU A 31 1.22 -6.41 -6.30
N SER A 32 1.94 -5.69 -7.16
CA SER A 32 2.54 -6.27 -8.37
C SER A 32 3.56 -7.37 -8.05
N LEU A 33 4.37 -7.19 -7.01
CA LEU A 33 5.32 -8.20 -6.56
C LEU A 33 4.61 -9.45 -6.01
N ALA A 34 3.58 -9.25 -5.18
CA ALA A 34 2.79 -10.35 -4.64
C ALA A 34 2.13 -11.19 -5.74
N LEU A 35 1.52 -10.52 -6.73
CA LEU A 35 0.94 -11.18 -7.90
C LEU A 35 2.00 -11.97 -8.69
N ALA A 36 3.15 -11.35 -8.98
CA ALA A 36 4.23 -12.02 -9.71
C ALA A 36 4.74 -13.28 -8.99
N LEU A 37 4.87 -13.24 -7.66
CA LEU A 37 5.31 -14.38 -6.84
C LEU A 37 4.28 -15.52 -6.81
N VAL A 38 2.99 -15.18 -6.87
CA VAL A 38 1.90 -16.15 -6.95
C VAL A 38 1.84 -16.78 -8.34
N GLU A 39 1.92 -15.96 -9.39
CA GLU A 39 1.93 -16.43 -10.78
C GLU A 39 3.15 -17.31 -11.09
N SER A 40 4.31 -17.01 -10.50
CA SER A 40 5.50 -17.85 -10.62
C SER A 40 5.47 -19.11 -9.73
N GLY A 41 4.42 -19.30 -8.93
CA GLY A 41 4.26 -20.45 -8.02
C GLY A 41 5.21 -20.46 -6.83
N VAL A 42 5.89 -19.33 -6.54
CA VAL A 42 6.83 -19.21 -5.41
C VAL A 42 6.07 -19.12 -4.08
N LEU A 43 4.94 -18.41 -4.09
CA LEU A 43 4.01 -18.33 -2.97
C LEU A 43 2.62 -18.78 -3.41
N THR A 44 1.85 -19.35 -2.48
CA THR A 44 0.41 -19.53 -2.67
C THR A 44 -0.31 -18.24 -2.32
N SER A 45 -1.49 -18.01 -2.91
CA SER A 45 -2.35 -16.88 -2.56
C SER A 45 -2.64 -16.80 -1.06
N ASP A 46 -2.98 -17.94 -0.46
CA ASP A 46 -3.29 -18.02 0.98
C ASP A 46 -2.11 -17.53 1.83
N LYS A 47 -0.88 -17.90 1.47
CA LYS A 47 0.32 -17.43 2.19
C LYS A 47 0.52 -15.92 2.07
N VAL A 48 0.18 -15.33 0.92
CA VAL A 48 0.26 -13.88 0.72
C VAL A 48 -0.82 -13.17 1.53
N VAL A 49 -2.06 -13.70 1.51
CA VAL A 49 -3.19 -13.20 2.31
C VAL A 49 -2.84 -13.22 3.79
N ASP A 50 -2.39 -14.37 4.31
CA ASP A 50 -2.01 -14.53 5.72
C ASP A 50 -0.89 -13.55 6.12
N ALA A 51 0.12 -13.37 5.26
CA ALA A 51 1.21 -12.43 5.52
C ALA A 51 0.69 -10.98 5.63
N PHE A 52 -0.20 -10.56 4.73
CA PHE A 52 -0.76 -9.21 4.75
C PHE A 52 -1.73 -9.00 5.92
N GLU A 53 -2.54 -9.99 6.29
CA GLU A 53 -3.40 -9.91 7.47
C GLU A 53 -2.59 -9.77 8.76
N ASN A 54 -1.46 -10.50 8.88
CA ASN A 54 -0.54 -10.33 10.00
C ASN A 54 0.05 -8.91 10.06
N VAL A 55 0.36 -8.30 8.92
CA VAL A 55 0.83 -6.91 8.86
C VAL A 55 -0.27 -5.92 9.27
N VAL A 56 -1.51 -6.13 8.81
CA VAL A 56 -2.66 -5.30 9.21
C VAL A 56 -2.85 -5.35 10.72
N GLU A 57 -2.88 -6.55 11.30
CA GLU A 57 -3.07 -6.72 12.74
C GLU A 57 -1.91 -6.12 13.55
N THR A 58 -0.68 -6.25 13.04
CA THR A 58 0.49 -5.61 13.66
C THR A 58 0.36 -4.08 13.61
N LYS A 59 -0.03 -3.51 12.48
CA LYS A 59 -0.24 -2.06 12.34
C LYS A 59 -1.37 -1.55 13.21
N ARG A 60 -2.46 -2.32 13.33
CA ARG A 60 -3.58 -1.98 14.23
C ARG A 60 -3.12 -1.86 15.68
N ARG A 61 -2.40 -2.88 16.17
CA ARG A 61 -1.82 -2.88 17.53
C ARG A 61 -0.86 -1.71 17.75
N MET A 62 0.03 -1.45 16.80
CA MET A 62 0.94 -0.30 16.89
C MET A 62 0.21 1.06 16.90
N GLY A 63 -0.92 1.17 16.21
CA GLY A 63 -1.74 2.39 16.20
C GLY A 63 -2.44 2.65 17.54
N GLU A 64 -2.76 1.60 18.29
CA GLU A 64 -3.28 1.72 19.67
C GLU A 64 -2.20 2.18 20.66
N GLU A 65 -0.93 2.00 20.32
CA GLU A 65 0.24 2.24 21.19
C GLU A 65 1.05 3.51 20.82
N SER A 66 0.73 4.23 19.74
CA SER A 66 1.58 5.31 19.16
C SER A 66 0.84 6.62 18.87
N GLU A 67 1.58 7.75 18.89
CA GLU A 67 1.09 9.10 18.54
C GLU A 67 0.56 9.21 17.09
N ASP A 68 0.95 8.31 16.20
CA ASP A 68 0.56 8.31 14.78
C ASP A 68 -0.52 7.26 14.44
N ALA A 69 -1.46 7.05 15.37
CA ALA A 69 -2.58 6.12 15.25
C ALA A 69 -3.35 6.25 13.92
N MET A 70 -3.51 7.49 13.43
CA MET A 70 -4.23 7.79 12.20
C MET A 70 -3.49 7.28 10.95
N VAL A 71 -2.16 7.39 10.93
CA VAL A 71 -1.32 6.87 9.83
C VAL A 71 -1.35 5.34 9.82
N ALA A 72 -1.25 4.73 11.00
CA ALA A 72 -1.32 3.27 11.15
C ALA A 72 -2.67 2.70 10.68
N ALA A 73 -3.79 3.32 11.08
CA ALA A 73 -5.12 2.93 10.65
C ALA A 73 -5.31 3.07 9.13
N LYS A 74 -4.83 4.17 8.53
CA LYS A 74 -4.92 4.39 7.09
C LYS A 74 -4.11 3.36 6.31
N ALA A 75 -2.90 3.04 6.77
CA ALA A 75 -2.06 2.01 6.16
C ALA A 75 -2.71 0.63 6.24
N GLY A 76 -3.29 0.27 7.40
CA GLY A 76 -4.03 -0.99 7.56
C GLY A 76 -5.17 -1.14 6.54
N GLY A 77 -5.99 -0.09 6.37
CA GLY A 77 -7.07 -0.11 5.39
C GLY A 77 -6.61 -0.27 3.94
N LEU A 78 -5.47 0.32 3.57
CA LEU A 78 -4.89 0.15 2.23
C LEU A 78 -4.42 -1.30 2.00
N ILE A 79 -3.81 -1.93 3.00
CA ILE A 79 -3.34 -3.31 2.92
C ILE A 79 -4.54 -4.27 2.85
N SER A 80 -5.60 -4.04 3.63
CA SER A 80 -6.85 -4.82 3.54
C SER A 80 -7.48 -4.79 2.15
N ASN A 81 -7.39 -3.66 1.44
CA ASN A 81 -7.88 -3.58 0.06
C ASN A 81 -7.11 -4.51 -0.88
N ILE A 82 -5.79 -4.64 -0.71
CA ILE A 82 -4.98 -5.59 -1.50
C ILE A 82 -5.41 -7.03 -1.20
N VAL A 83 -5.58 -7.38 0.09
CA VAL A 83 -6.04 -8.72 0.49
C VAL A 83 -7.36 -9.09 -0.20
N ASN A 84 -8.30 -8.14 -0.24
CA ASN A 84 -9.58 -8.35 -0.91
C ASN A 84 -9.42 -8.51 -2.43
N SER A 85 -8.58 -7.69 -3.08
CA SER A 85 -8.26 -7.78 -4.51
C SER A 85 -7.69 -9.17 -4.86
N LEU A 86 -6.72 -9.65 -4.07
CA LEU A 86 -6.09 -10.96 -4.27
C LEU A 86 -7.09 -12.12 -4.10
N ARG A 87 -7.97 -12.05 -3.10
CA ARG A 87 -9.03 -13.05 -2.88
C ARG A 87 -9.98 -13.13 -4.07
N LEU A 88 -10.39 -11.98 -4.61
CA LEU A 88 -11.27 -11.92 -5.79
C LEU A 88 -10.59 -12.51 -7.03
N ALA A 89 -9.33 -12.13 -7.28
CA ALA A 89 -8.55 -12.64 -8.41
C ALA A 89 -8.31 -14.16 -8.38
N HIS A 90 -8.35 -14.78 -7.20
CA HIS A 90 -8.22 -16.24 -7.03
C HIS A 90 -9.54 -16.98 -7.12
N SER A 91 -10.63 -16.36 -6.66
CA SER A 91 -11.97 -16.99 -6.70
C SER A 91 -12.45 -17.21 -8.14
N ASP A 92 -12.04 -16.35 -9.08
CA ASP A 92 -12.38 -16.43 -10.50
C ASP A 92 -11.66 -17.59 -11.23
N LYS A 93 -10.46 -17.97 -10.79
CA LYS A 93 -9.64 -19.04 -11.39
C LYS A 93 -10.03 -20.46 -10.97
N SER A 94 -10.98 -20.62 -10.04
CA SER A 94 -11.39 -21.94 -9.52
C SER A 94 -12.65 -22.51 -10.19
N THR A 95 -13.12 -21.87 -11.26
CA THR A 95 -14.37 -22.18 -11.99
C THR A 95 -14.17 -22.77 -13.40
N ASP A 96 -12.93 -23.00 -13.83
CA ASP A 96 -12.54 -23.72 -15.05
C ASP A 96 -11.83 -25.05 -14.70
#